data_AF-A0A8H6KRZ3-F1
#
_entry.id   AF-A0A8H6KRZ3-F1
#
_cell.length_a   1.000
_cell.length_b   1.000
_cell.length_c   1.000
_cell.angle_alpha   90.00
_cell.angle_beta   90.00
_cell.angle_gamma   90.00
#
_symmetry.space_group_name_H-M   'P 1'
#
loop_
_entity.id
_entity.type
_entity.pdbx_description
1 polymer ?
#
loop_
_entity_poly.entity_id
_entity_poly.type
_entity_poly.pdbx_seq_one_letter_code
_entity_poly.pdbx_strand_id
1 'polypeptide(L)'
;MKLVLALAATAAVPAVAESCTTYFAKNVATVSGGITWTFNNENAGHWSWNADIGDGVIQDDAWLYFDGKKNHNSAVIRISYKDGTSGLIQPPNGRDGWCTIPAGKQNNIASVVSWAT
;
A
#
# COMPACT_ATOMS: atom_id res chain seq x y z
N MET A 1 27.92 -17.94 -44.74
CA MET A 1 27.14 -16.81 -44.16
C MET A 1 26.84 -17.18 -42.71
N LYS A 2 27.52 -16.56 -41.73
CA LYS A 2 27.27 -16.84 -40.30
C LYS A 2 26.17 -15.90 -39.81
N LEU A 3 25.05 -16.49 -39.38
CA LEU A 3 23.89 -15.78 -38.84
C LEU A 3 24.25 -15.26 -37.44
N VAL A 4 24.31 -13.94 -37.26
CA VAL A 4 24.47 -13.32 -35.95
C VAL A 4 23.08 -13.26 -35.31
N LEU A 5 22.85 -14.07 -34.29
CA LEU A 5 21.66 -13.99 -33.44
C LEU A 5 21.78 -12.69 -32.61
N ALA A 6 21.05 -11.65 -33.01
CA ALA A 6 20.91 -10.44 -32.21
C ALA A 6 20.05 -10.77 -30.98
N LEU A 7 20.69 -10.79 -29.81
CA LEU A 7 20.01 -10.94 -28.53
C LEU A 7 19.21 -9.65 -28.29
N ALA A 8 17.90 -9.70 -28.50
CA ALA A 8 17.01 -8.60 -28.18
C ALA A 8 16.94 -8.45 -26.64
N ALA A 9 17.73 -7.52 -26.10
CA ALA A 9 17.57 -7.09 -24.72
C ALA A 9 16.22 -6.36 -24.61
N THR A 10 15.20 -7.05 -24.10
CA THR A 10 13.97 -6.40 -23.68
C THR A 10 14.32 -5.49 -22.51
N ALA A 11 14.43 -4.19 -22.76
CA ALA A 11 14.53 -3.21 -21.68
C ALA A 11 13.24 -3.32 -20.86
N ALA A 12 13.33 -3.93 -19.68
CA ALA A 12 12.29 -3.83 -18.68
C ALA A 12 12.21 -2.34 -18.31
N VAL A 13 11.24 -1.64 -18.88
CA VAL A 13 10.87 -0.31 -18.40
C VAL A 13 10.49 -0.51 -16.94
N PRO A 14 11.16 0.14 -15.97
CA PRO A 14 10.68 0.09 -14.61
C PRO A 14 9.28 0.69 -14.67
N ALA A 15 8.26 -0.13 -14.35
CA ALA A 15 6.94 0.40 -14.09
C ALA A 15 7.14 1.41 -12.97
N VAL A 16 7.10 2.71 -13.31
CA VAL A 16 7.21 3.77 -12.32
C VAL A 16 6.00 3.57 -11.44
N ALA A 17 6.23 3.05 -10.24
CA ALA A 17 5.16 2.78 -9.31
C ALA A 17 4.36 4.06 -9.11
N GLU A 18 3.07 4.04 -9.46
CA GLU A 18 2.24 5.21 -9.23
C GLU A 18 2.17 5.48 -7.73
N SER A 19 2.46 6.72 -7.33
CA SER A 19 2.36 7.11 -5.93
C SER A 19 0.89 7.10 -5.49
N CYS A 20 0.63 6.59 -4.29
CA CYS A 20 -0.70 6.70 -3.70
C CYS A 20 -1.05 8.18 -3.50
N THR A 21 -2.34 8.51 -3.61
CA THR A 21 -2.79 9.83 -3.18
C THR A 21 -2.78 9.87 -1.66
N THR A 22 -2.00 10.79 -1.09
CA THR A 22 -1.82 10.92 0.36
C THR A 22 -2.27 12.27 0.87
N TYR A 23 -3.02 12.27 1.97
CA TYR A 23 -3.32 13.47 2.76
C TYR A 23 -2.82 13.27 4.19
N PHE A 24 -1.82 14.04 4.60
CA PHE A 24 -1.25 13.98 5.95
C PHE A 24 -1.80 15.10 6.84
N ALA A 25 -2.22 14.75 8.04
CA ALA A 25 -2.65 15.71 9.05
C ALA A 25 -2.27 15.24 10.46
N LYS A 26 -2.12 16.19 11.39
CA LYS A 26 -1.89 15.86 12.82
C LYS A 26 -3.09 15.15 13.45
N ASN A 27 -4.30 15.48 13.01
CA ASN A 27 -5.54 14.88 13.49
C ASN A 27 -6.39 14.44 12.31
N VAL A 28 -6.35 13.14 11.99
CA VAL A 28 -7.30 12.51 11.08
C VAL A 28 -8.36 11.83 11.95
N ALA A 29 -9.63 12.24 11.80
CA ALA A 29 -10.73 11.68 12.58
C ALA A 29 -10.82 10.15 12.39
N THR A 30 -11.07 9.43 13.48
CA THR A 30 -11.34 7.99 13.43
C THR A 30 -12.84 7.78 13.33
N VAL A 31 -13.29 7.07 12.30
CA VAL A 31 -14.70 6.70 12.14
C VAL A 31 -14.94 5.35 12.82
N SER A 32 -16.09 5.17 13.46
CA SER A 32 -16.48 3.89 14.05
C SER A 32 -16.72 2.82 12.96
N GLY A 33 -16.51 1.55 13.30
CA GLY A 33 -16.72 0.42 12.37
C GLY A 33 -15.58 0.18 11.38
N GLY A 34 -14.35 0.57 11.72
CA GLY A 34 -13.18 0.34 10.87
C GLY A 34 -12.78 -1.14 10.76
N ILE A 35 -12.30 -1.52 9.59
CA ILE A 35 -11.60 -2.78 9.33
C ILE A 35 -10.20 -2.65 9.95
N THR A 36 -9.88 -3.56 10.85
CA THR A 36 -8.56 -3.63 11.49
C THR A 36 -7.58 -4.34 10.57
N TRP A 37 -6.29 -4.05 10.76
CA TRP A 37 -5.21 -4.65 9.98
C TRP A 37 -4.23 -5.32 10.93
N THR A 38 -3.82 -6.53 10.57
CA THR A 38 -2.87 -7.34 11.33
C THR A 38 -1.47 -7.21 10.74
N PHE A 39 -0.49 -7.00 11.62
CA PHE A 39 0.93 -7.02 11.26
C PHE A 39 1.47 -8.45 11.23
N ASN A 40 2.10 -8.84 10.13
CA ASN A 40 2.73 -10.15 9.93
C ASN A 40 4.23 -9.97 9.68
N ASN A 41 5.04 -10.87 10.23
CA ASN A 41 6.50 -10.89 10.04
C ASN A 41 6.97 -12.36 10.06
N GLU A 42 6.78 -13.05 8.93
CA GLU A 42 6.94 -14.51 8.87
C GLU A 42 8.29 -14.97 8.30
N ASN A 43 9.14 -14.07 7.78
CA ASN A 43 10.46 -14.42 7.27
C ASN A 43 11.49 -13.33 7.55
N ALA A 44 12.75 -13.72 7.78
CA ALA A 44 13.85 -12.84 8.15
C ALA A 44 14.06 -11.70 7.14
N GLY A 45 13.36 -10.58 7.36
CA GLY A 45 13.45 -9.36 6.56
C GLY A 45 12.16 -8.89 5.91
N HIS A 46 11.12 -9.73 5.82
CA HIS A 46 9.87 -9.38 5.16
C HIS A 46 8.70 -9.30 6.15
N TRP A 47 8.03 -8.15 6.14
CA TRP A 47 6.84 -7.92 6.95
C TRP A 47 5.72 -7.32 6.10
N SER A 48 4.48 -7.49 6.56
CA SER A 48 3.32 -6.87 5.93
C SER A 48 2.28 -6.42 6.95
N TRP A 49 1.41 -5.50 6.55
CA TRP A 49 0.12 -5.29 7.20
C TRP A 49 -0.97 -5.81 6.27
N ASN A 50 -1.85 -6.67 6.78
CA ASN A 50 -2.94 -7.24 5.99
C ASN A 50 -4.26 -6.80 6.62
N ALA A 51 -5.23 -6.40 5.80
CA ALA A 51 -6.59 -6.19 6.27
C ALA A 51 -7.14 -7.50 6.87
N ASP A 52 -7.79 -7.43 8.03
CA ASP A 52 -8.40 -8.61 8.65
C ASP A 52 -9.56 -9.17 7.80
N ILE A 53 -10.09 -8.33 6.92
CA ILE A 53 -11.16 -8.68 5.99
C ILE A 53 -10.81 -8.05 4.61
N GLY A 54 -10.81 -8.87 3.56
CA GLY A 54 -10.41 -8.49 2.21
C GLY A 54 -8.94 -8.70 1.89
N ASP A 55 -8.51 -8.13 0.77
CA ASP A 55 -7.19 -8.40 0.19
C ASP A 55 -6.21 -7.22 0.35
N GLY A 56 -6.60 -6.19 1.11
CA GLY A 56 -5.76 -5.02 1.36
C GLY A 56 -4.44 -5.39 2.02
N VAL A 57 -3.31 -4.92 1.47
CA VAL A 57 -1.97 -5.23 1.99
C VAL A 57 -1.02 -4.04 1.89
N ILE A 58 -0.15 -3.90 2.90
CA ILE A 58 1.04 -3.03 2.91
C ILE A 58 2.27 -3.93 3.00
N GLN A 59 3.24 -3.71 2.13
CA GLN A 59 4.51 -4.45 2.10
C GLN A 59 5.68 -3.59 2.62
N ASP A 60 6.75 -4.26 3.00
CA ASP A 60 8.00 -3.71 3.55
C ASP A 60 8.79 -2.81 2.59
N ASP A 61 8.55 -2.97 1.29
CA ASP A 61 9.07 -2.15 0.20
C ASP A 61 8.15 -0.95 -0.15
N ALA A 62 7.18 -0.65 0.72
CA ALA A 62 6.23 0.45 0.64
C ALA A 62 5.12 0.31 -0.43
N TRP A 63 4.97 -0.86 -1.04
CA TRP A 63 3.81 -1.15 -1.88
C TRP A 63 2.54 -1.35 -1.05
N LEU A 64 1.45 -0.75 -1.52
CA LEU A 64 0.10 -0.88 -1.00
C LEU A 64 -0.80 -1.44 -2.08
N TYR A 65 -1.61 -2.43 -1.74
CA TYR A 65 -2.74 -2.87 -2.54
C TYR A 65 -4.05 -2.49 -1.87
N PHE A 66 -4.95 -1.94 -2.68
CA PHE A 66 -6.33 -1.64 -2.32
C PHE A 66 -7.23 -2.61 -3.08
N ASP A 67 -8.06 -3.37 -2.36
CA ASP A 67 -9.06 -4.27 -2.96
C ASP A 67 -10.30 -3.49 -3.48
N GLY A 68 -10.39 -2.21 -3.13
CA GLY A 68 -11.40 -1.24 -3.56
C GLY A 68 -12.81 -1.67 -3.24
N LYS A 69 -13.78 -1.26 -4.07
CA LYS A 69 -15.22 -1.51 -3.84
C LYS A 69 -15.67 -2.97 -3.99
N LYS A 70 -14.75 -3.94 -3.91
CA LYS A 70 -15.04 -5.36 -4.05
C LYS A 70 -15.56 -5.91 -2.72
N ASN A 71 -14.95 -6.95 -2.16
CA ASN A 71 -15.53 -7.68 -1.05
C ASN A 71 -15.61 -6.84 0.24
N HIS A 72 -14.63 -5.95 0.49
CA HIS A 72 -14.51 -5.29 1.81
C HIS A 72 -14.07 -3.81 1.79
N ASN A 73 -14.10 -3.14 0.63
CA ASN A 73 -14.10 -1.67 0.52
C ASN A 73 -12.88 -0.94 1.11
N SER A 74 -11.67 -1.53 1.11
CA SER A 74 -10.45 -0.79 1.47
C SER A 74 -10.01 0.10 0.31
N ALA A 75 -10.80 1.14 -0.01
CA ALA A 75 -10.47 2.16 -1.02
C ALA A 75 -9.77 3.38 -0.39
N VAL A 76 -9.92 3.57 0.92
CA VAL A 76 -9.21 4.58 1.72
C VAL A 76 -8.76 3.93 3.01
N ILE A 77 -7.49 4.10 3.35
CA ILE A 77 -6.92 3.65 4.62
C ILE A 77 -6.35 4.82 5.40
N ARG A 78 -6.39 4.72 6.72
CA ARG A 78 -5.66 5.60 7.63
C ARG A 78 -4.47 4.85 8.20
N ILE A 79 -3.29 5.39 7.95
CA ILE A 79 -2.05 4.95 8.60
C ILE A 79 -1.73 5.95 9.72
N SER A 80 -1.58 5.44 10.94
CA SER A 80 -0.96 6.20 12.03
C SER A 80 0.50 5.78 12.15
N TYR A 81 1.38 6.77 12.25
CA TYR A 81 2.82 6.57 12.35
C TYR A 81 3.31 6.77 13.79
N LYS A 82 4.44 6.17 14.16
CA LYS A 82 5.00 6.25 15.52
C LYS A 82 5.49 7.66 15.88
N ASP A 83 5.67 8.54 14.89
CA ASP A 83 6.00 9.96 15.08
C ASP A 83 4.76 10.83 15.44
N GLY A 84 3.58 10.21 15.57
CA GLY A 84 2.31 10.87 15.89
C GLY A 84 1.60 11.46 14.67
N THR A 85 2.20 11.42 13.47
CA THR A 85 1.52 11.83 12.24
C THR A 85 0.52 10.76 11.80
N SER A 86 -0.54 11.18 11.08
CA SER A 86 -1.46 10.26 10.42
C SER A 86 -1.67 10.67 8.97
N GLY A 87 -1.87 9.68 8.10
CA GLY A 87 -2.15 9.88 6.69
C GLY A 87 -3.42 9.14 6.26
N LEU A 88 -4.27 9.80 5.49
CA LEU A 88 -5.26 9.14 4.64
C LEU A 88 -4.60 8.80 3.31
N ILE A 89 -4.75 7.56 2.88
CA ILE A 89 -4.09 7.02 1.70
C ILE A 89 -5.13 6.30 0.85
N GLN A 90 -5.09 6.56 -0.46
CA GLN A 90 -6.00 5.97 -1.44
C GLN A 90 -5.23 5.66 -2.73
N PRO A 91 -5.70 4.72 -3.56
CA PRO A 91 -5.11 4.49 -4.87
C PRO A 91 -5.30 5.72 -5.75
N PRO A 92 -4.40 5.99 -6.71
CA PRO A 92 -4.43 7.21 -7.54
C PRO A 92 -5.71 7.35 -8.37
N ASN A 93 -6.36 6.23 -8.70
CA ASN A 93 -7.64 6.19 -9.42
C ASN A 93 -8.87 6.24 -8.48
N GLY A 94 -8.69 6.28 -7.16
CA GLY A 94 -9.75 6.29 -6.15
C GLY A 94 -10.58 5.01 -6.04
N ARG A 95 -10.10 3.88 -6.58
CA ARG A 95 -10.83 2.60 -6.60
C ARG A 95 -10.02 1.47 -5.98
N ASP A 96 -9.20 0.79 -6.77
CA ASP A 96 -8.42 -0.40 -6.42
C ASP A 96 -7.07 -0.39 -7.15
N GLY A 97 -6.18 -1.28 -6.72
CA GLY A 97 -4.88 -1.51 -7.35
C GLY A 97 -3.70 -1.18 -6.46
N TRP A 98 -2.53 -1.29 -7.07
CA TRP A 98 -1.24 -1.08 -6.41
C TRP A 98 -0.79 0.37 -6.52
N CYS A 99 -0.23 0.89 -5.43
CA CYS A 99 0.49 2.17 -5.42
C CYS A 99 1.54 2.17 -4.30
N THR A 100 2.43 3.16 -4.28
CA THR A 100 3.47 3.26 -3.26
C THR A 100 3.26 4.45 -2.33
N ILE A 101 3.55 4.26 -1.04
CA ILE A 101 3.66 5.37 -0.08
C ILE A 101 5.07 5.97 -0.08
N PRO A 102 5.27 7.21 0.43
CA PRO A 102 6.59 7.83 0.44
C PRO A 102 7.66 6.96 1.11
N ALA A 103 8.84 6.87 0.50
CA ALA A 103 9.94 6.06 1.01
C ALA A 103 10.27 6.39 2.47
N GLY A 104 10.50 5.36 3.27
CA GLY A 104 10.83 5.45 4.70
C GLY A 104 9.62 5.51 5.62
N LYS A 105 8.42 5.86 5.13
CA LYS A 105 7.19 5.88 5.94
C LYS A 105 6.76 4.48 6.38
N GLN A 106 7.04 3.46 5.57
CA GLN A 106 6.62 2.08 5.84
C GLN A 106 7.27 1.53 7.12
N ASN A 107 8.50 1.94 7.44
CA ASN A 107 9.21 1.52 8.66
C ASN A 107 8.67 2.17 9.95
N ASN A 108 7.82 3.18 9.82
CA ASN A 108 7.31 3.98 10.93
C ASN A 108 5.82 3.76 11.22
N ILE A 109 5.20 2.73 10.62
CA ILE A 109 3.77 2.44 10.82
C ILE A 109 3.54 1.94 12.26
N ALA A 110 2.55 2.51 12.93
CA ALA A 110 2.09 2.10 14.26
C ALA A 110 0.78 1.31 14.20
N SER A 111 -0.16 1.73 13.35
CA SER A 111 -1.43 1.03 13.13
C SER A 111 -2.04 1.41 11.80
N VAL A 112 -2.82 0.50 11.22
CA VAL A 112 -3.58 0.72 9.99
C VAL A 112 -5.04 0.39 10.23
N VAL A 113 -5.92 1.25 9.74
CA VAL A 113 -7.37 1.04 9.77
C VAL A 113 -7.92 1.43 8.40
N SER A 114 -8.83 0.63 7.85
CA SER A 114 -9.63 1.01 6.69
C SER A 114 -11.10 1.04 7.05
N TRP A 115 -11.95 1.53 6.16
CA TRP A 115 -13.39 1.56 6.38
C TRP A 115 -14.10 1.10 5.13
N ALA A 116 -15.16 0.32 5.32
CA ALA A 116 -16.10 0.12 4.25
C ALA A 116 -16.77 1.46 3.94
N THR A 117 -16.55 1.95 2.71
CA THR A 117 -17.23 3.12 2.15
C THR A 117 -18.43 2.71 1.32
#